data_AF-A0AAE0E309-F1
#
_entry.id   AF-A0AAE0E309-F1
#
_cell.length_a   1.000
_cell.length_b   1.000
_cell.length_c   1.000
_cell.angle_alpha   90.00
_cell.angle_beta   90.00
_cell.angle_gamma   90.00
#
_symmetry.space_group_name_H-M   'P 1'
#
loop_
_entity.id
_entity.type
_entity.pdbx_description
1 polymer ?
#
loop_
_entity_poly.entity_id
_entity_poly.type
_entity_poly.pdbx_seq_one_letter_code
_entity_poly.pdbx_strand_id
1 'polypeptide(L)'
;MHVTVLIEFVRDMMQKWFHDRWNHADTLRPQLTTWATNLLNERNKDSTTFTIHPADWNTFLVKDGNNDGLVNLIKRTCSCREFQIDSLPCKYVLAALCACKNNSSIFA
;
A
#
# COMPACT_ATOMS: atom_id res chain seq x y z
N MET A 1 39.58 10.07 -13.28
CA MET A 1 38.98 10.81 -12.14
C MET A 1 38.25 12.07 -12.65
N HIS A 2 37.30 11.93 -13.58
CA HIS A 2 36.56 13.04 -14.20
C HIS A 2 35.09 12.64 -14.44
N VAL A 3 34.89 11.36 -14.80
CA VAL A 3 33.57 10.71 -14.89
C VAL A 3 32.88 10.62 -13.53
N THR A 4 33.62 10.38 -12.44
CA THR A 4 33.06 10.27 -11.08
C THR A 4 32.45 11.59 -10.61
N VAL A 5 33.13 12.71 -10.84
CA VAL A 5 32.67 14.05 -10.46
C VAL A 5 31.36 14.41 -11.18
N LEU A 6 31.26 14.09 -12.48
CA LEU A 6 30.04 14.36 -13.24
C LEU A 6 28.86 13.49 -12.77
N ILE A 7 29.10 12.20 -12.50
CA ILE A 7 28.06 11.29 -12.00
C ILE A 7 27.59 11.70 -10.60
N GLU A 8 28.52 12.11 -9.73
CA GLU A 8 28.18 12.64 -8.41
C GLU A 8 27.36 13.92 -8.52
N PHE A 9 27.75 14.86 -9.40
CA PHE A 9 26.99 16.08 -9.65
C PHE A 9 25.56 15.80 -10.14
N VAL A 10 25.38 14.90 -11.12
CA VAL A 10 24.05 14.51 -11.62
C VAL A 10 23.22 13.84 -10.53
N ARG A 11 23.83 12.97 -9.73
CA ARG A 11 23.16 12.30 -8.61
C ARG A 11 22.70 13.30 -7.56
N ASP A 12 23.56 14.24 -7.17
CA ASP A 12 23.25 15.31 -6.22
C ASP A 12 22.08 16.17 -6.71
N MET A 13 22.09 16.52 -8.00
CA MET A 13 21.02 17.30 -8.63
C MET A 13 19.69 16.54 -8.63
N MET A 14 19.70 15.26 -9.02
CA MET A 14 18.49 14.43 -8.99
C MET A 14 17.97 14.25 -7.58
N GLN A 15 18.84 13.92 -6.62
CA GLN A 15 18.45 13.72 -5.22
C GLN A 15 17.86 14.99 -4.60
N LYS A 16 18.48 16.15 -4.81
CA LYS A 16 17.91 17.45 -4.37
C LYS A 16 16.56 17.72 -5.00
N TRP A 17 16.44 17.53 -6.32
CA TRP A 17 15.17 17.75 -7.02
C TRP A 17 14.04 16.83 -6.51
N PHE A 18 14.33 15.54 -6.30
CA PHE A 18 13.36 14.61 -5.74
C PHE A 18 13.01 14.94 -4.29
N HIS A 19 14.00 15.34 -3.48
CA HIS A 19 13.80 15.72 -2.09
C HIS A 19 12.91 16.97 -1.96
N ASP A 20 13.20 18.03 -2.72
CA ASP A 20 12.42 19.26 -2.70
C ASP A 20 10.99 19.03 -3.18
N ARG A 21 10.83 18.21 -4.23
CA ARG A 21 9.51 17.82 -4.73
C ARG A 21 8.74 16.99 -3.71
N TRP A 22 9.41 16.11 -2.98
CA TRP A 22 8.81 15.32 -1.92
C TRP A 22 8.37 16.18 -0.74
N ASN A 23 9.24 17.07 -0.24
CA ASN A 23 8.90 18.03 0.81
C ASN A 23 7.73 18.93 0.39
N HIS A 24 7.73 19.41 -0.85
CA HIS A 24 6.61 20.21 -1.37
C HIS A 24 5.31 19.39 -1.42
N ALA A 25 5.38 18.14 -1.88
CA ALA A 25 4.22 17.25 -1.88
C ALA A 25 3.73 16.95 -0.45
N ASP A 26 4.61 16.84 0.55
CA ASP A 26 4.27 16.62 1.96
C ASP A 26 3.56 17.83 2.59
N THR A 27 3.92 19.06 2.17
CA THR A 27 3.19 20.27 2.58
C THR A 27 1.78 20.36 2.01
N LEU A 28 1.53 19.67 0.89
CA LEU A 28 0.21 19.55 0.30
C LEU A 28 -0.49 18.37 0.96
N ARG A 29 -1.78 18.48 1.31
CA ARG A 29 -2.60 17.28 1.60
C ARG A 29 -2.91 16.64 0.24
N PRO A 30 -2.15 15.66 -0.25
CA PRO A 30 -2.27 15.24 -1.63
C PRO A 30 -3.58 14.49 -1.75
N GLN A 31 -4.49 15.01 -2.56
CA GLN A 31 -5.61 14.19 -3.02
C GLN A 31 -5.01 13.05 -3.85
N LEU A 32 -5.57 11.85 -3.70
CA LEU A 32 -5.20 10.72 -4.55
C LEU A 32 -5.33 11.15 -6.02
N THR A 33 -4.37 10.76 -6.85
CA THR A 33 -4.51 10.97 -8.30
C THR A 33 -5.76 10.25 -8.80
N THR A 34 -6.34 10.72 -9.91
CA THR A 34 -7.50 10.06 -10.53
C THR A 34 -7.23 8.58 -10.79
N TRP A 35 -6.01 8.24 -11.23
CA TRP A 35 -5.57 6.86 -11.41
C TRP A 35 -5.60 6.06 -10.11
N ALA A 36 -4.98 6.57 -9.03
CA ALA A 36 -4.94 5.87 -7.74
C ALA A 36 -6.34 5.70 -7.13
N THR A 37 -7.19 6.71 -7.31
CA THR A 37 -8.59 6.68 -6.86
C THR A 37 -9.38 5.59 -7.58
N ASN A 38 -9.28 5.53 -8.92
CA ASN A 38 -9.97 4.53 -9.72
C ASN A 38 -9.48 3.11 -9.38
N LEU A 39 -8.16 2.93 -9.27
CA LEU A 39 -7.56 1.65 -8.89
C LEU A 39 -8.05 1.17 -7.52
N LEU A 40 -8.08 2.05 -6.52
CA LEU A 40 -8.59 1.72 -5.19
C LEU A 40 -10.08 1.41 -5.22
N ASN A 41 -10.87 2.13 -6.01
CA ASN A 41 -12.31 1.86 -6.14
C ASN A 41 -12.58 0.48 -6.75
N GLU A 42 -11.82 0.07 -7.76
CA GLU A 42 -11.92 -1.26 -8.36
C GLU A 42 -11.54 -2.34 -7.35
N ARG A 43 -10.36 -2.22 -6.72
CA ARG A 43 -9.90 -3.15 -5.68
C ARG A 43 -10.87 -3.24 -4.49
N ASN A 44 -11.51 -2.12 -4.13
CA ASN A 44 -12.47 -2.08 -3.05
C ASN A 44 -13.74 -2.86 -3.40
N LYS A 45 -14.25 -2.75 -4.64
CA LYS A 45 -15.40 -3.55 -5.09
C LYS A 45 -15.12 -5.04 -4.95
N ASP A 46 -13.96 -5.49 -5.45
CA ASP A 46 -13.57 -6.90 -5.34
C ASP A 46 -13.49 -7.36 -3.88
N SER A 47 -12.90 -6.53 -3.02
CA SER A 47 -12.67 -6.83 -1.60
C SER A 47 -13.94 -7.17 -0.82
N THR A 48 -15.11 -6.64 -1.24
CA THR A 48 -16.39 -6.88 -0.57
C THR A 48 -16.87 -8.33 -0.64
N THR A 49 -16.35 -9.10 -1.59
CA THR A 49 -16.77 -10.49 -1.83
C THR A 49 -15.95 -11.51 -1.03
N PHE A 50 -14.88 -11.07 -0.36
CA PHE A 50 -13.91 -11.97 0.26
C PHE A 50 -14.30 -12.37 1.67
N THR A 51 -13.93 -13.59 2.06
CA THR A 51 -14.09 -14.09 3.42
C THR A 51 -12.79 -13.93 4.19
N ILE A 52 -12.85 -13.34 5.39
CA ILE A 52 -11.67 -12.98 6.17
C ILE A 52 -11.58 -13.86 7.40
N HIS A 53 -10.42 -14.46 7.61
CA HIS A 53 -10.11 -15.26 8.79
C HIS A 53 -8.94 -14.59 9.53
N PRO A 54 -9.10 -14.21 10.81
CA PRO A 54 -7.97 -13.75 11.60
C PRO A 54 -6.99 -14.91 11.82
N ALA A 55 -5.72 -14.69 11.47
CA ALA A 55 -4.63 -15.64 11.72
C ALA A 55 -3.81 -15.25 12.96
N ASP A 56 -3.72 -13.95 13.24
CA ASP A 56 -3.07 -13.34 14.40
C ASP A 56 -3.66 -11.92 14.61
N TRP A 57 -3.24 -11.18 15.63
CA TRP A 57 -3.75 -9.83 15.92
C TRP A 57 -3.65 -8.85 14.74
N ASN A 58 -2.59 -8.97 13.94
CA ASN A 58 -2.36 -8.09 12.79
C ASN A 58 -2.30 -8.84 11.47
N THR A 59 -2.52 -10.15 11.49
CA THR A 59 -2.38 -11.02 10.32
C THR A 59 -3.73 -11.65 9.97
N PHE A 60 -4.14 -11.53 8.71
CA PHE A 60 -5.43 -11.98 8.21
C PHE A 60 -5.24 -12.86 6.98
N LEU A 61 -5.90 -14.01 6.97
CA LEU A 61 -6.04 -14.85 5.81
C LEU A 61 -7.35 -14.48 5.10
N VAL A 62 -7.22 -13.91 3.90
CA VAL A 62 -8.34 -13.44 3.07
C VAL A 62 -8.56 -14.44 1.94
N LYS A 63 -9.75 -15.04 1.91
CA LYS A 63 -10.18 -16.05 0.94
C LYS A 63 -10.96 -15.38 -0.21
N ASP A 64 -10.46 -15.51 -1.44
CA ASP A 64 -11.06 -15.04 -2.71
C ASP A 64 -11.60 -16.24 -3.53
N GLY A 65 -11.63 -17.44 -2.96
CA GLY A 65 -12.08 -18.67 -3.62
C GLY A 65 -11.07 -19.26 -4.63
N ASN A 66 -10.31 -18.41 -5.33
CA ASN A 66 -9.27 -18.83 -6.28
C ASN A 66 -7.86 -18.69 -5.71
N ASN A 67 -7.54 -17.55 -5.09
CA ASN A 67 -6.22 -17.25 -4.56
C ASN A 67 -6.34 -16.57 -3.20
N ASP A 68 -5.67 -17.12 -2.20
CA ASP A 68 -5.72 -16.57 -0.85
C ASP A 68 -4.64 -15.51 -0.62
N GLY A 69 -5.03 -14.43 0.06
CA GLY A 69 -4.16 -13.36 0.49
C GLY A 69 -3.81 -13.49 1.97
N LEU A 70 -2.53 -13.65 2.30
CA LEU A 70 -2.06 -13.47 3.68
C LEU A 70 -1.63 -12.01 3.86
N VAL A 71 -2.36 -11.27 4.67
CA VAL A 71 -2.17 -9.84 4.90
C VAL A 71 -1.61 -9.63 6.30
N ASN A 72 -0.56 -8.83 6.45
CA ASN A 72 -0.14 -8.29 7.74
C ASN A 72 -0.22 -6.76 7.68
N LEU A 73 -1.10 -6.18 8.49
CA LEU A 73 -1.39 -4.74 8.46
C LEU A 73 -0.27 -3.89 9.07
N ILE A 74 0.42 -4.40 10.10
CA ILE A 74 1.52 -3.68 10.78
C ILE A 74 2.79 -3.70 9.94
N LYS A 75 3.15 -4.86 9.40
CA LYS A 75 4.31 -5.02 8.52
C LYS A 75 4.06 -4.43 7.12
N ARG A 76 2.81 -4.03 6.83
CA ARG A 76 2.36 -3.54 5.53
C ARG A 76 2.68 -4.50 4.37
N THR A 77 2.41 -5.79 4.58
CA THR A 77 2.71 -6.83 3.60
C THR A 77 1.47 -7.60 3.19
N CYS A 78 1.39 -7.98 1.92
CA CYS A 78 0.45 -8.97 1.41
C CYS A 78 1.19 -10.05 0.61
N SER A 79 0.72 -11.29 0.65
CA SER A 79 1.26 -12.40 -0.17
C SER A 79 1.16 -12.12 -1.67
N CYS A 80 0.19 -11.31 -2.12
CA CYS A 80 0.07 -10.91 -3.53
C CYS A 80 1.13 -9.89 -3.99
N ARG A 81 1.91 -9.31 -3.06
CA ARG A 81 2.96 -8.30 -3.27
C ARG A 81 2.53 -6.94 -3.86
N GLU A 82 1.32 -6.82 -4.40
CA GLU A 82 0.80 -5.54 -4.92
C GLU A 82 0.87 -4.42 -3.87
N PHE A 83 0.57 -4.72 -2.61
CA PHE A 83 0.61 -3.72 -1.54
C PHE A 83 2.02 -3.14 -1.33
N GLN A 84 3.04 -4.00 -1.42
CA GLN A 84 4.43 -3.58 -1.28
C GLN A 84 4.93 -2.82 -2.50
N ILE A 85 4.48 -3.21 -3.70
CA ILE A 85 4.92 -2.62 -4.97
C ILE A 85 4.26 -1.25 -5.19
N ASP A 86 2.93 -1.20 -5.10
CA ASP A 86 2.17 0.02 -5.41
C ASP A 86 2.20 1.01 -4.25
N SER A 87 2.57 0.55 -3.04
CA SER A 87 2.38 1.27 -1.78
C SER A 87 0.93 1.69 -1.51
N LEU A 88 -0.02 1.13 -2.28
CA LEU A 88 -1.47 1.30 -2.17
C LEU A 88 -2.09 -0.02 -1.69
N PRO A 89 -3.13 0.01 -0.84
CA PRO A 89 -3.86 -1.19 -0.46
C PRO A 89 -4.28 -2.02 -1.67
N CYS A 90 -3.93 -3.30 -1.67
CA CYS A 90 -4.49 -4.27 -2.63
C CYS A 90 -5.89 -4.72 -2.17
N LYS A 91 -6.60 -5.45 -3.02
CA LYS A 91 -7.95 -5.98 -2.72
C LYS A 91 -8.01 -6.78 -1.40
N TYR A 92 -6.99 -7.58 -1.09
CA TYR A 92 -6.93 -8.33 0.17
C TYR A 92 -6.71 -7.44 1.40
N VAL A 93 -5.85 -6.42 1.27
CA VAL A 93 -5.58 -5.47 2.36
C VAL A 93 -6.82 -4.62 2.64
N LEU A 94 -7.55 -4.20 1.61
CA LEU A 94 -8.82 -3.49 1.76
C LEU A 94 -9.84 -4.34 2.50
N ALA A 95 -9.99 -5.61 2.15
CA ALA A 95 -10.86 -6.54 2.87
C ALA A 95 -10.49 -6.61 4.37
N ALA A 96 -9.21 -6.85 4.68
CA ALA A 96 -8.72 -6.92 6.05
C ALA A 96 -8.94 -5.61 6.83
N LEU A 97 -8.72 -4.46 6.21
CA LEU A 97 -8.97 -3.14 6.81
C LEU A 97 -10.47 -2.91 7.10
N CYS A 98 -11.35 -3.31 6.17
CA CYS A 98 -12.79 -3.23 6.36
C CYS A 98 -13.26 -4.11 7.54
N ALA A 99 -12.73 -5.32 7.69
CA ALA A 99 -13.02 -6.17 8.84
C ALA A 99 -12.56 -5.54 10.17
N CYS A 100 -11.36 -4.94 10.20
CA CYS A 100 -10.86 -4.26 11.39
C CYS A 100 -11.70 -3.04 11.78
N LYS A 101 -12.23 -2.30 10.80
CA LYS A 101 -13.11 -1.15 11.06
C LYS A 101 -14.47 -1.55 11.61
N ASN A 102 -15.04 -2.65 11.10
CA ASN A 102 -16.39 -3.08 11.45
C ASN A 102 -16.45 -3.87 12.77
N ASN A 103 -15.33 -4.43 13.21
CA ASN A 103 -15.26 -5.25 14.41
C ASN A 103 -14.18 -4.79 15.38
N SER A 104 -14.50 -3.73 16.13
CA SER A 104 -13.89 -3.45 17.45
C SER A 104 -14.07 -4.59 18.47
N SER A 105 -14.73 -5.69 18.08
CA SER A 105 -15.09 -6.86 18.90
C SER A 105 -14.41 -8.18 18.49
N ILE A 106 -13.56 -8.24 17.45
CA ILE A 106 -12.80 -9.47 17.12
C ILE A 106 -11.62 -9.69 18.09
N PHE A 107 -11.25 -8.68 18.88
CA PHE A 107 -10.14 -8.73 19.83
C PHE A 107 -10.58 -8.78 21.31
N ALA A 108 -11.85 -9.11 21.58
CA ALA A 108 -12.38 -9.30 22.92
C ALA A 108 -12.55 -10.80 23.24
#